data_AF-A0A946E712-F1
#
_entry.id   AF-A0A946E712-F1
#
_cell.length_a   1.000
_cell.length_b   1.000
_cell.length_c   1.000
_cell.angle_alpha   90.00
_cell.angle_beta   90.00
_cell.angle_gamma   90.00
#
_symmetry.space_group_name_H-M   'P 1'
#
loop_
_entity.id
_entity.type
_entity.pdbx_description
1 polymer ?
#
loop_
_entity_poly.entity_id
_entity_poly.type
_entity_poly.pdbx_seq_one_letter_code
_entity_poly.pdbx_strand_id
1 'polypeptide(L)'
;KFEGYANRDSLKYRSIYGLENIDTIYRGTLRRVGFCRAWDIFIQLGCTDDSYVIEGSKDMTKREYINSFLRYISYDSVELKLRHYLKIDQDDTIWEKLEWLGIFENVPINYGKDGTPAQLLQKILMDKWSLEEEDKDMIVMWHKFGFIHDGKKKEIQSSMVYVGQNQIYTAMSDTVGLPVAICAEMILNGTIKIKGVQLPLKKEIYLPVLEKLVEYGVRFVEKEKEIS
;
A
#
# COMPACT_ATOMS: atom_id res chain seq x y z
N LYS A 1 3.84 -4.67 14.69
CA LYS A 1 4.55 -3.37 14.54
C LYS A 1 4.45 -2.95 13.08
N PHE A 2 4.18 -1.67 12.83
CA PHE A 2 4.09 -1.08 11.50
C PHE A 2 5.10 0.05 11.37
N GLU A 3 5.54 0.29 10.16
CA GLU A 3 6.17 1.54 9.73
C GLU A 3 5.19 2.28 8.81
N GLY A 4 5.36 3.58 8.66
CA GLY A 4 4.51 4.37 7.77
C GLY A 4 5.29 5.48 7.08
N TYR A 5 4.86 5.79 5.86
CA TYR A 5 5.41 6.88 5.06
C TYR A 5 4.26 7.75 4.54
N ALA A 6 4.57 9.01 4.23
CA ALA A 6 3.59 10.00 3.79
C ALA A 6 3.01 9.60 2.44
N ASN A 7 1.70 9.78 2.25
CA ASN A 7 1.02 9.41 1.03
C ASN A 7 0.53 10.65 0.28
N ARG A 8 1.12 10.90 -0.90
CA ARG A 8 0.78 12.00 -1.81
C ARG A 8 0.72 13.34 -1.07
N ASP A 9 -0.19 14.22 -1.49
CA ASP A 9 -0.42 15.53 -0.92
C ASP A 9 -1.57 15.48 0.10
N SER A 10 -1.23 15.68 1.38
CA SER A 10 -2.18 15.74 2.48
C SER A 10 -2.84 17.13 2.62
N LEU A 11 -2.24 18.19 2.07
CA LEU A 11 -2.70 19.57 2.27
C LEU A 11 -4.07 19.83 1.65
N LYS A 12 -4.36 19.17 0.52
CA LYS A 12 -5.67 19.23 -0.16
C LYS A 12 -6.84 18.85 0.76
N TYR A 13 -6.59 18.09 1.82
CA TYR A 13 -7.63 17.65 2.75
C TYR A 13 -8.04 18.72 3.77
N ARG A 14 -7.28 19.81 3.93
CA ARG A 14 -7.67 20.94 4.79
C ARG A 14 -8.99 21.54 4.34
N SER A 15 -9.10 21.90 3.06
CA SER A 15 -10.32 22.46 2.51
C SER A 15 -11.46 21.43 2.42
N ILE A 16 -11.15 20.18 2.06
CA ILE A 16 -12.14 19.10 1.97
C ILE A 16 -12.83 18.83 3.31
N TYR A 17 -12.08 18.85 4.41
CA TYR A 17 -12.60 18.57 5.75
C TYR A 17 -12.95 19.84 6.56
N GLY A 18 -12.78 21.04 5.99
CA GLY A 18 -13.02 22.31 6.70
C GLY A 18 -12.03 22.57 7.84
N LEU A 19 -10.80 22.05 7.73
CA LEU A 19 -9.72 22.14 8.71
C LEU A 19 -8.64 23.13 8.26
N GLU A 20 -9.03 24.35 7.91
CA GLU A 20 -8.09 25.35 7.39
C GLU A 20 -7.07 25.83 8.43
N ASN A 21 -7.38 25.82 9.72
CA ASN A 21 -6.53 26.43 10.75
C ASN A 21 -5.78 25.40 11.61
N ILE A 22 -5.48 24.22 11.08
CA ILE A 22 -4.73 23.18 11.81
C ILE A 22 -3.24 23.29 11.54
N ASP A 23 -2.43 23.07 12.58
CA ASP A 23 -0.97 23.09 12.48
C ASP A 23 -0.41 21.85 11.79
N THR A 24 -1.13 20.73 11.84
CA THR A 24 -0.63 19.43 11.36
C THR A 24 -1.73 18.64 10.67
N ILE A 25 -1.50 18.26 9.42
CA ILE A 25 -2.28 17.27 8.68
C ILE A 25 -1.33 16.26 8.05
N TYR A 26 -1.59 14.99 8.28
CA TYR A 26 -0.77 13.92 7.75
C TYR A 26 -1.63 12.73 7.32
N ARG A 27 -1.44 12.28 6.09
CA ARG A 27 -1.96 11.03 5.58
C ARG A 27 -0.78 10.17 5.16
N GLY A 28 -0.81 8.90 5.54
CA GLY A 28 0.25 7.98 5.25
C GLY A 28 -0.28 6.59 4.95
N THR A 29 0.65 5.73 4.55
CA THR A 29 0.40 4.32 4.28
C THR A 29 1.18 3.48 5.27
N LEU A 30 0.54 2.47 5.85
CA LEU A 30 1.17 1.53 6.78
C LEU A 30 1.76 0.34 6.02
N ARG A 31 2.92 -0.11 6.49
CA ARG A 31 3.61 -1.32 6.02
C ARG A 31 4.20 -2.09 7.20
N ARG A 32 4.53 -3.37 6.96
CA ARG A 32 5.33 -4.14 7.92
C ARG A 32 6.75 -3.59 7.97
N VAL A 33 7.37 -3.67 9.14
CA VAL A 33 8.71 -3.12 9.38
C VAL A 33 9.73 -3.72 8.41
N GLY A 34 10.56 -2.86 7.83
CA GLY A 34 11.59 -3.24 6.87
C GLY A 34 11.07 -3.43 5.44
N PHE A 35 9.83 -3.05 5.14
CA PHE A 35 9.32 -2.99 3.76
C PHE A 35 9.94 -1.83 3.01
N CYS A 36 9.90 -0.62 3.56
CA CYS A 36 10.34 0.60 2.88
C CYS A 36 11.82 0.51 2.53
N ARG A 37 12.65 0.05 3.47
CA ARG A 37 14.10 -0.13 3.25
C ARG A 37 14.41 -1.18 2.18
N ALA A 38 13.64 -2.26 2.12
CA ALA A 38 13.82 -3.29 1.08
C ALA A 38 13.29 -2.82 -0.28
N TRP A 39 12.16 -2.10 -0.31
CA TRP A 39 11.58 -1.55 -1.53
C TRP A 39 12.45 -0.46 -2.15
N ASP A 40 13.11 0.35 -1.31
CA ASP A 40 14.02 1.42 -1.75
C ASP A 40 15.17 0.92 -2.63
N ILE A 41 15.58 -0.35 -2.49
CA ILE A 41 16.56 -0.99 -3.40
C ILE A 41 16.07 -0.94 -4.85
N PHE A 42 14.82 -1.32 -5.08
CA PHE A 42 14.25 -1.33 -6.43
C PHE A 42 14.06 0.10 -6.97
N ILE A 43 13.81 1.07 -6.08
CA ILE A 43 13.76 2.49 -6.45
C ILE A 43 15.15 2.97 -6.88
N GLN A 44 16.19 2.72 -6.07
CA GLN A 44 17.55 3.15 -6.35
C GLN A 44 18.15 2.49 -7.61
N LEU A 45 17.73 1.27 -7.92
CA LEU A 45 18.09 0.59 -9.18
C LEU A 45 17.34 1.12 -10.40
N GLY A 46 16.22 1.83 -10.21
CA GLY A 46 15.33 2.21 -11.32
C GLY A 46 14.38 1.11 -11.79
N CYS A 47 14.28 0.00 -11.04
CA CYS A 47 13.40 -1.12 -11.39
C CYS A 47 11.91 -0.75 -11.30
N THR A 48 11.56 0.37 -10.66
CA THR A 48 10.18 0.87 -10.55
C THR A 48 9.79 1.85 -11.65
N ASP A 49 10.65 2.07 -12.65
CA ASP A 49 10.36 2.97 -13.77
C ASP A 49 9.39 2.30 -14.77
N ASP A 50 8.38 3.05 -15.20
CA ASP A 50 7.37 2.60 -16.16
C ASP A 50 7.37 3.45 -17.46
N SER A 51 8.41 4.28 -17.66
CA SER A 51 8.48 5.25 -18.76
C SER A 51 9.10 4.70 -20.05
N TYR A 52 9.79 3.56 -20.00
CA TYR A 52 10.45 2.95 -21.15
C TYR A 52 10.35 1.42 -21.14
N VAL A 53 10.52 0.81 -22.31
CA VAL A 53 10.50 -0.64 -22.50
C VAL A 53 11.94 -1.16 -22.61
N ILE A 54 12.24 -2.27 -21.93
CA ILE A 54 13.53 -2.96 -22.07
C ILE A 54 13.47 -3.85 -23.30
N GLU A 55 14.23 -3.51 -24.34
CA GLU A 55 14.29 -4.29 -25.59
C GLU A 55 14.86 -5.69 -25.33
N GLY A 56 14.19 -6.71 -25.86
CA GLY A 56 14.59 -8.12 -25.68
C GLY A 56 14.26 -8.69 -24.30
N SER A 57 13.53 -7.96 -23.45
CA SER A 57 13.17 -8.44 -22.11
C SER A 57 12.21 -9.62 -22.12
N LYS A 58 11.57 -9.92 -23.24
CA LYS A 58 10.72 -11.10 -23.41
C LYS A 58 11.45 -12.39 -23.05
N ASP A 59 12.72 -12.50 -23.41
CA ASP A 59 13.54 -13.70 -23.27
C ASP A 59 14.53 -13.59 -22.08
N MET A 60 14.46 -12.51 -21.30
CA MET A 60 15.32 -12.29 -20.14
C MET A 60 14.98 -13.20 -18.96
N THR A 61 16.04 -13.63 -18.27
CA THR A 61 15.96 -14.19 -16.93
C THR A 61 15.87 -13.11 -15.85
N LYS A 62 15.41 -13.48 -14.65
CA LYS A 62 15.39 -12.57 -13.48
C LYS A 62 16.79 -12.00 -13.20
N ARG A 63 17.83 -12.85 -13.27
CA ARG A 63 19.22 -12.44 -13.12
C ARG A 63 19.64 -11.39 -14.15
N GLU A 64 19.36 -11.63 -15.42
CA GLU A 64 19.73 -10.70 -16.51
C GLU A 64 19.02 -9.36 -16.37
N TYR A 65 17.75 -9.38 -15.98
CA TYR A 65 16.99 -8.19 -15.66
C TYR A 65 17.65 -7.36 -14.56
N ILE A 66 17.98 -7.94 -13.40
CA ILE A 66 18.68 -7.20 -12.34
C ILE A 66 20.06 -6.71 -12.81
N ASN A 67 20.79 -7.55 -13.54
CA ASN A 67 22.12 -7.19 -14.05
C ASN A 67 22.08 -6.02 -15.04
N SER A 68 20.95 -5.81 -15.74
CA SER A 68 20.78 -4.70 -16.70
C SER A 68 20.80 -3.31 -16.06
N PHE A 69 20.51 -3.22 -14.76
CA PHE A 69 20.59 -1.97 -13.98
C PHE A 69 21.95 -1.76 -13.32
N LEU A 70 22.85 -2.74 -13.41
CA LEU A 70 24.16 -2.70 -12.77
C LEU A 70 25.26 -2.41 -13.79
N ARG A 71 26.40 -1.90 -13.30
CA ARG A 71 27.57 -1.71 -14.16
C ARG A 71 28.05 -3.05 -14.70
N TYR A 72 28.38 -3.08 -15.99
CA TYR A 72 28.95 -4.26 -16.63
C TYR A 72 30.36 -4.53 -16.09
N ILE A 73 30.49 -5.59 -15.31
CA ILE A 73 31.75 -6.16 -14.83
C ILE A 73 31.66 -7.66 -15.09
N SER A 74 32.59 -8.20 -15.88
CA SER A 74 32.51 -9.56 -16.44
C SER A 74 32.96 -10.66 -15.48
N TYR A 75 33.73 -10.32 -14.45
CA TYR A 75 34.27 -11.27 -13.47
C TYR A 75 33.50 -11.27 -12.14
N ASP A 76 32.61 -10.30 -11.90
CA ASP A 76 31.82 -10.20 -10.67
C ASP A 76 30.42 -10.79 -10.86
N SER A 77 29.94 -11.50 -9.84
CA SER A 77 28.56 -11.97 -9.78
C SER A 77 27.56 -10.80 -9.67
N VAL A 78 26.31 -11.03 -10.06
CA VAL A 78 25.24 -10.01 -9.95
C VAL A 78 25.03 -9.61 -8.48
N GLU A 79 25.15 -10.59 -7.60
CA GLU A 79 25.09 -10.46 -6.16
C GLU A 79 26.17 -9.51 -5.63
N LEU A 80 27.43 -9.73 -6.03
CA LEU A 80 28.57 -8.92 -5.60
C LEU A 80 28.43 -7.48 -6.13
N LYS A 81 28.05 -7.33 -7.40
CA LYS A 81 27.78 -6.03 -8.02
C LYS A 81 26.69 -5.26 -7.26
N LEU A 82 25.58 -5.92 -6.94
CA LEU A 82 24.47 -5.27 -6.23
C LEU A 82 24.86 -4.85 -4.81
N ARG A 83 25.53 -5.74 -4.05
CA ARG A 83 26.01 -5.43 -2.70
C ARG A 83 26.92 -4.21 -2.69
N HIS A 84 27.87 -4.13 -3.63
CA HIS A 84 28.77 -2.99 -3.75
C HIS A 84 28.04 -1.72 -4.20
N TYR A 85 27.12 -1.83 -5.15
CA TYR A 85 26.37 -0.68 -5.68
C TYR A 85 25.56 0.02 -4.58
N LEU A 86 24.86 -0.75 -3.75
CA LEU A 86 23.97 -0.23 -2.71
C LEU A 86 24.59 -0.21 -1.30
N LYS A 87 25.86 -0.61 -1.17
CA LYS A 87 26.59 -0.69 0.10
C LYS A 87 25.82 -1.51 1.15
N ILE A 88 25.32 -2.67 0.75
CA ILE A 88 24.59 -3.59 1.64
C ILE A 88 25.62 -4.42 2.42
N ASP A 89 25.59 -4.31 3.75
CA ASP A 89 26.47 -5.06 4.65
C ASP A 89 26.26 -6.58 4.54
N GLN A 90 27.27 -7.36 4.93
CA GLN A 90 27.20 -8.82 4.84
C GLN A 90 26.04 -9.42 5.65
N ASP A 91 25.84 -8.91 6.86
CA ASP A 91 24.86 -9.41 7.83
C ASP A 91 23.50 -8.70 7.76
N ASP A 92 23.22 -7.99 6.66
CA ASP A 92 21.95 -7.28 6.51
C ASP A 92 20.80 -8.22 6.12
N THR A 93 19.79 -8.30 6.98
CA THR A 93 18.53 -9.04 6.75
C THR A 93 17.82 -8.73 5.44
N ILE A 94 18.10 -7.59 4.81
CA ILE A 94 17.55 -7.24 3.50
C ILE A 94 18.04 -8.20 2.42
N TRP A 95 19.28 -8.67 2.52
CA TRP A 95 19.85 -9.57 1.54
C TRP A 95 19.04 -10.87 1.42
N GLU A 96 18.68 -11.45 2.57
CA GLU A 96 17.83 -12.64 2.65
C GLU A 96 16.48 -12.44 1.96
N LYS A 97 15.91 -11.22 2.00
CA LYS A 97 14.66 -10.90 1.31
C LYS A 97 14.82 -10.90 -0.20
N LEU A 98 15.94 -10.37 -0.72
CA LEU A 98 16.23 -10.35 -2.16
C LEU A 98 16.47 -11.77 -2.68
N GLU A 99 17.21 -12.58 -1.92
CA GLU A 99 17.46 -13.98 -2.24
C GLU A 99 16.16 -14.79 -2.23
N TRP A 100 15.34 -14.64 -1.18
CA TRP A 100 14.03 -15.30 -1.10
C TRP A 100 13.10 -14.94 -2.26
N LEU A 101 13.14 -13.67 -2.70
CA LEU A 101 12.38 -13.21 -3.85
C LEU A 101 12.84 -13.85 -5.17
N GLY A 102 14.06 -14.41 -5.20
CA GLY A 102 14.60 -15.13 -6.35
C GLY A 102 15.06 -14.22 -7.48
N ILE A 103 15.38 -12.95 -7.19
CA ILE A 103 15.74 -11.98 -8.24
C ILE A 103 17.07 -12.32 -8.95
N PHE A 104 17.89 -13.18 -8.34
CA PHE A 104 19.16 -13.65 -8.91
C PHE A 104 19.05 -15.00 -9.61
N GLU A 105 17.85 -15.58 -9.70
CA GLU A 105 17.66 -16.87 -10.36
C GLU A 105 17.85 -16.75 -11.88
N ASN A 106 18.48 -17.76 -12.49
CA ASN A 106 18.59 -17.93 -13.95
C ASN A 106 17.32 -18.56 -14.51
N VAL A 107 16.17 -18.00 -14.16
CA VAL A 107 14.84 -18.45 -14.59
C VAL A 107 14.22 -17.36 -15.45
N PRO A 108 13.63 -17.68 -16.62
CA PRO A 108 12.92 -16.70 -17.44
C PRO A 108 11.83 -15.97 -16.67
N ILE A 109 11.67 -14.66 -16.90
CA ILE A 109 10.60 -13.87 -16.27
C ILE A 109 9.22 -14.29 -16.79
N ASN A 110 9.16 -14.81 -18.03
CA ASN A 110 7.93 -15.26 -18.69
C ASN A 110 6.84 -14.17 -18.71
N TYR A 111 7.21 -12.92 -19.03
CA TYR A 111 6.24 -11.82 -19.19
C TYR A 111 5.45 -11.92 -20.50
N GLY A 112 5.96 -12.69 -21.48
CA GLY A 112 5.29 -12.97 -22.76
C GLY A 112 5.56 -11.94 -23.87
N LYS A 113 6.12 -10.78 -23.51
CA LYS A 113 6.53 -9.70 -24.42
C LYS A 113 7.62 -8.86 -23.77
N ASP A 114 8.13 -7.88 -24.50
CA ASP A 114 8.95 -6.84 -23.90
C ASP A 114 8.11 -5.96 -22.97
N GLY A 115 8.71 -5.55 -21.86
CA GLY A 115 8.02 -4.83 -20.78
C GLY A 115 8.86 -3.69 -20.21
N THR A 116 8.20 -2.82 -19.47
CA THR A 116 8.88 -1.79 -18.69
C THR A 116 9.60 -2.40 -17.48
N PRO A 117 10.60 -1.72 -16.90
CA PRO A 117 11.20 -2.14 -15.64
C PRO A 117 10.17 -2.50 -14.58
N ALA A 118 9.17 -1.63 -14.37
CA ALA A 118 8.13 -1.81 -13.37
C ALA A 118 7.23 -3.04 -13.66
N GLN A 119 6.87 -3.27 -14.92
CA GLN A 119 6.05 -4.42 -15.33
C GLN A 119 6.77 -5.76 -15.11
N LEU A 120 8.06 -5.81 -15.45
CA LEU A 120 8.90 -6.98 -15.25
C LEU A 120 9.12 -7.25 -13.76
N LEU A 121 9.40 -6.20 -12.97
CA LEU A 121 9.49 -6.32 -11.51
C LEU A 121 8.16 -6.83 -10.93
N GLN A 122 7.03 -6.27 -11.34
CA GLN A 122 5.70 -6.74 -10.91
C GLN A 122 5.53 -8.23 -11.17
N LYS A 123 5.90 -8.71 -12.36
CA LYS A 123 5.82 -10.15 -12.69
C LYS A 123 6.67 -11.00 -11.74
N ILE A 124 7.92 -10.59 -11.48
CA ILE A 124 8.80 -11.28 -10.53
C ILE A 124 8.18 -11.32 -9.12
N LEU A 125 7.60 -10.21 -8.67
CA LEU A 125 6.95 -10.13 -7.35
C LEU A 125 5.72 -11.04 -7.27
N MET A 126 4.88 -11.05 -8.30
CA MET A 126 3.64 -11.85 -8.33
C MET A 126 3.91 -13.35 -8.24
N ASP A 127 5.06 -13.84 -8.72
CA ASP A 127 5.47 -15.24 -8.59
C ASP A 127 5.67 -15.67 -7.13
N LYS A 128 5.86 -14.73 -6.20
CA LYS A 128 6.15 -15.00 -4.77
C LYS A 128 5.15 -14.37 -3.80
N TRP A 129 4.47 -13.29 -4.20
CA TRP A 129 3.63 -12.45 -3.32
C TRP A 129 2.13 -12.63 -3.53
N SER A 130 1.73 -13.57 -4.38
CA SER A 130 0.31 -13.93 -4.52
C SER A 130 -0.17 -14.62 -3.25
N LEU A 131 -1.43 -14.38 -2.87
CA LEU A 131 -2.05 -15.10 -1.76
C LEU A 131 -2.31 -16.54 -2.20
N GLU A 132 -1.98 -17.49 -1.34
CA GLU A 132 -2.42 -18.88 -1.49
C GLU A 132 -3.89 -19.03 -1.07
N GLU A 133 -4.53 -20.17 -1.39
CA GLU A 133 -5.98 -20.36 -1.23
C GLU A 133 -6.50 -20.02 0.18
N GLU A 134 -5.75 -20.37 1.22
CA GLU A 134 -6.11 -20.18 2.63
C GLU A 134 -5.45 -18.96 3.27
N ASP A 135 -4.64 -18.21 2.53
CA ASP A 135 -4.03 -16.99 3.04
C ASP A 135 -5.08 -15.89 3.25
N LYS A 136 -4.81 -15.04 4.25
CA LYS A 136 -5.66 -13.92 4.63
C LYS A 136 -4.90 -12.62 4.56
N ASP A 137 -5.51 -11.61 3.97
CA ASP A 137 -5.03 -10.24 4.07
C ASP A 137 -5.66 -9.51 5.27
N MET A 138 -5.15 -8.32 5.54
CA MET A 138 -5.60 -7.49 6.65
C MET A 138 -5.52 -6.01 6.27
N ILE A 139 -6.62 -5.30 6.52
CA ILE A 139 -6.67 -3.84 6.45
C ILE A 139 -6.57 -3.29 7.87
N VAL A 140 -5.68 -2.31 8.03
CA VAL A 140 -5.54 -1.52 9.26
C VAL A 140 -5.67 -0.06 8.90
N MET A 141 -6.63 0.61 9.51
CA MET A 141 -6.81 2.07 9.41
C MET A 141 -6.70 2.68 10.80
N TRP A 142 -6.02 3.83 10.88
CA TRP A 142 -5.86 4.56 12.13
C TRP A 142 -5.93 6.05 11.87
N HIS A 143 -6.86 6.70 12.56
CA HIS A 143 -7.00 8.14 12.61
C HIS A 143 -6.64 8.63 14.01
N LYS A 144 -5.95 9.76 14.07
CA LYS A 144 -5.52 10.42 15.30
C LYS A 144 -5.85 11.91 15.20
N PHE A 145 -6.67 12.39 16.11
CA PHE A 145 -7.10 13.79 16.18
C PHE A 145 -6.66 14.38 17.51
N GLY A 146 -5.78 15.38 17.48
CA GLY A 146 -5.46 16.22 18.64
C GLY A 146 -6.28 17.49 18.59
N PHE A 147 -6.91 17.87 19.70
CA PHE A 147 -7.76 19.06 19.77
C PHE A 147 -7.78 19.67 21.18
N ILE A 148 -8.23 20.92 21.27
CA ILE A 148 -8.46 21.61 22.53
C ILE A 148 -9.97 21.66 22.77
N HIS A 149 -10.39 21.23 23.95
CA HIS A 149 -11.78 21.28 24.40
C HIS A 149 -11.82 21.72 25.85
N ASP A 150 -12.56 22.79 26.16
CA ASP A 150 -12.64 23.40 27.49
C ASP A 150 -11.26 23.75 28.09
N GLY A 151 -10.36 24.26 27.25
CA GLY A 151 -8.98 24.62 27.65
C GLY A 151 -8.05 23.41 27.87
N LYS A 152 -8.57 22.18 27.78
CA LYS A 152 -7.80 20.94 27.93
C LYS A 152 -7.39 20.39 26.57
N LYS A 153 -6.16 19.90 26.48
CA LYS A 153 -5.71 19.17 25.29
C LYS A 153 -6.22 17.73 25.37
N LYS A 154 -6.84 17.27 24.30
CA LYS A 154 -7.41 15.94 24.18
C LYS A 154 -6.96 15.28 22.89
N GLU A 155 -7.05 13.96 22.88
CA GLU A 155 -6.77 13.13 21.72
C GLU A 155 -7.88 12.10 21.53
N ILE A 156 -8.42 12.02 20.32
CA ILE A 156 -9.29 10.92 19.88
C ILE A 156 -8.50 10.06 18.89
N GLN A 157 -8.51 8.75 19.12
CA GLN A 157 -8.00 7.75 18.20
C GLN A 157 -9.16 6.91 17.67
N SER A 158 -9.24 6.73 16.36
CA SER A 158 -10.22 5.85 15.72
C SER A 158 -9.48 4.81 14.89
N SER A 159 -9.62 3.53 15.22
CA SER A 159 -8.90 2.44 14.56
C SER A 159 -9.84 1.37 14.04
N MET A 160 -9.53 0.82 12.87
CA MET A 160 -10.22 -0.33 12.28
C MET A 160 -9.19 -1.38 11.89
N VAL A 161 -9.49 -2.64 12.24
CA VAL A 161 -8.76 -3.82 11.79
C VAL A 161 -9.79 -4.76 11.19
N TYR A 162 -9.59 -5.13 9.94
CA TYR A 162 -10.44 -6.08 9.22
C TYR A 162 -9.55 -7.14 8.59
N VAL A 163 -9.88 -8.42 8.81
CA VAL A 163 -9.12 -9.57 8.30
C VAL A 163 -10.01 -10.30 7.30
N GLY A 164 -9.47 -10.58 6.11
CA GLY A 164 -10.18 -11.31 5.07
C GLY A 164 -10.41 -12.76 5.46
N GLN A 165 -11.23 -13.45 4.67
CA GLN A 165 -11.55 -14.85 4.89
C GLN A 165 -10.59 -15.78 4.14
N ASN A 166 -10.23 -15.43 2.90
CA ASN A 166 -9.34 -16.20 2.03
C ASN A 166 -8.88 -15.35 0.82
N GLN A 167 -8.23 -15.97 -0.17
CA GLN A 167 -7.74 -15.28 -1.39
C GLN A 167 -8.84 -14.59 -2.22
N ILE A 168 -10.11 -15.00 -2.10
CA ILE A 168 -11.24 -14.43 -2.85
C ILE A 168 -11.88 -13.31 -2.04
N TYR A 169 -12.30 -13.63 -0.81
CA TYR A 169 -12.97 -12.70 0.09
C TYR A 169 -11.93 -12.01 0.99
N THR A 170 -11.13 -11.15 0.36
CA THR A 170 -10.08 -10.38 1.01
C THR A 170 -10.66 -9.18 1.77
N ALA A 171 -10.00 -8.77 2.84
CA ALA A 171 -10.28 -7.53 3.56
C ALA A 171 -10.28 -6.32 2.62
N MET A 172 -9.35 -6.28 1.65
CA MET A 172 -9.35 -5.24 0.62
C MET A 172 -10.62 -5.28 -0.25
N SER A 173 -11.00 -6.46 -0.76
CA SER A 173 -12.21 -6.61 -1.58
C SER A 173 -13.45 -6.19 -0.82
N ASP A 174 -13.61 -6.63 0.43
CA ASP A 174 -14.78 -6.34 1.25
C ASP A 174 -14.85 -4.85 1.62
N THR A 175 -13.74 -4.27 2.11
CA THR A 175 -13.72 -2.87 2.55
C THR A 175 -13.79 -1.84 1.41
N VAL A 176 -13.63 -2.27 0.16
CA VAL A 176 -13.84 -1.43 -1.04
C VAL A 176 -15.20 -1.71 -1.69
N GLY A 177 -15.56 -2.98 -1.85
CA GLY A 177 -16.77 -3.42 -2.53
C GLY A 177 -18.05 -3.18 -1.72
N LEU A 178 -18.04 -3.45 -0.42
CA LEU A 178 -19.22 -3.29 0.43
C LEU A 178 -19.69 -1.83 0.50
N PRO A 179 -18.84 -0.81 0.71
CA PRO A 179 -19.29 0.57 0.67
C PRO A 179 -19.94 0.94 -0.67
N VAL A 180 -19.43 0.45 -1.80
CA VAL A 180 -19.98 0.70 -3.14
C VAL A 180 -21.37 0.07 -3.28
N ALA A 181 -21.51 -1.21 -2.91
CA ALA A 181 -22.77 -1.93 -2.98
C ALA A 181 -23.85 -1.29 -2.08
N ILE A 182 -23.50 -0.96 -0.83
CA ILE A 182 -24.39 -0.31 0.14
C ILE A 182 -24.83 1.06 -0.38
N CYS A 183 -23.89 1.88 -0.89
CA CYS A 183 -24.24 3.19 -1.46
C CYS A 183 -25.21 3.03 -2.65
N ALA A 184 -24.95 2.07 -3.55
CA ALA A 184 -25.80 1.83 -4.71
C ALA A 184 -27.22 1.42 -4.28
N GLU A 185 -27.35 0.49 -3.34
CA GLU A 185 -28.62 0.07 -2.76
C GLU A 185 -29.37 1.26 -2.13
N MET A 186 -28.69 2.08 -1.33
CA MET A 186 -29.29 3.24 -0.66
C MET A 186 -29.77 4.32 -1.63
N ILE A 187 -29.09 4.49 -2.76
CA ILE A 187 -29.53 5.40 -3.83
C ILE A 187 -30.79 4.85 -4.52
N LEU A 188 -30.80 3.55 -4.86
CA LEU A 188 -31.93 2.90 -5.51
C LEU A 188 -33.19 2.88 -4.62
N ASN A 189 -33.02 2.66 -3.32
CA ASN A 189 -34.10 2.66 -2.33
C ASN A 189 -34.56 4.08 -1.93
N GLY A 190 -33.88 5.13 -2.42
CA GLY A 190 -34.22 6.52 -2.12
C GLY A 190 -33.84 6.99 -0.71
N THR A 191 -32.98 6.24 0.00
CA THR A 191 -32.40 6.64 1.29
C THR A 191 -31.44 7.82 1.10
N ILE A 192 -30.53 7.72 0.12
CA ILE A 192 -29.64 8.82 -0.30
C ILE A 192 -30.31 9.57 -1.44
N LYS A 193 -30.73 10.82 -1.21
CA LYS A 193 -31.51 11.60 -2.19
C LYS A 193 -30.70 12.65 -2.91
N ILE A 194 -29.57 13.03 -2.33
CA ILE A 194 -28.68 14.04 -2.90
C ILE A 194 -28.26 13.71 -4.34
N LYS A 195 -28.22 14.74 -5.19
CA LYS A 195 -27.91 14.64 -6.63
C LYS A 195 -26.59 15.30 -6.99
N GLY A 196 -26.11 15.04 -8.20
CA GLY A 196 -24.85 15.56 -8.73
C GLY A 196 -23.64 14.73 -8.29
N VAL A 197 -22.45 15.22 -8.63
CA VAL A 197 -21.18 14.58 -8.24
C VAL A 197 -20.91 14.88 -6.76
N GLN A 198 -20.98 13.86 -5.91
CA GLN A 198 -20.83 14.00 -4.46
C GLN A 198 -19.64 13.19 -3.94
N LEU A 199 -18.98 13.73 -2.91
CA LEU A 199 -18.07 12.98 -2.06
C LEU A 199 -18.82 12.50 -0.80
N PRO A 200 -18.40 11.40 -0.15
CA PRO A 200 -19.05 10.86 1.05
C PRO A 200 -18.73 11.68 2.32
N LEU A 201 -18.86 13.00 2.25
CA LEU A 201 -18.58 13.94 3.34
C LEU A 201 -19.85 14.41 4.07
N LYS A 202 -21.02 14.14 3.49
CA LYS A 202 -22.31 14.55 4.05
C LYS A 202 -22.86 13.46 4.96
N LYS A 203 -23.39 13.87 6.12
CA LYS A 203 -24.00 12.99 7.12
C LYS A 203 -25.05 12.04 6.53
N GLU A 204 -25.88 12.55 5.61
CA GLU A 204 -26.88 11.76 4.85
C GLU A 204 -26.27 10.57 4.10
N ILE A 205 -25.00 10.64 3.70
CA ILE A 205 -24.29 9.55 3.03
C ILE A 205 -23.56 8.69 4.05
N TYR A 206 -22.62 9.27 4.81
CA TYR A 206 -21.67 8.44 5.55
C TYR A 206 -22.28 7.77 6.79
N LEU A 207 -23.29 8.36 7.45
CA LEU A 207 -23.90 7.74 8.63
C LEU A 207 -24.61 6.42 8.31
N PRO A 208 -25.58 6.38 7.37
CA PRO A 208 -26.26 5.12 7.06
C PRO A 208 -25.32 4.08 6.46
N VAL A 209 -24.33 4.51 5.65
CA VAL A 209 -23.32 3.61 5.10
C VAL A 209 -22.46 2.99 6.21
N LEU A 210 -21.98 3.79 7.17
CA LEU A 210 -21.21 3.28 8.30
C LEU A 210 -22.03 2.36 9.21
N GLU A 211 -23.30 2.70 9.47
CA GLU A 211 -24.21 1.83 10.24
C GLU A 211 -24.38 0.47 9.58
N LYS A 212 -24.60 0.45 8.26
CA LYS A 212 -24.75 -0.80 7.51
C LYS A 212 -23.46 -1.60 7.43
N LEU A 213 -22.31 -0.93 7.31
CA LEU A 213 -20.99 -1.57 7.28
C LEU A 213 -20.65 -2.33 8.58
N VAL A 214 -21.20 -1.92 9.72
CA VAL A 214 -21.03 -2.62 11.00
C VAL A 214 -21.63 -4.03 10.95
N GLU A 215 -22.74 -4.23 10.23
CA GLU A 215 -23.35 -5.57 10.04
C GLU A 215 -22.41 -6.55 9.31
N TYR A 216 -21.49 -6.02 8.48
CA TYR A 216 -20.46 -6.79 7.77
C TYR A 216 -19.12 -6.86 8.52
N GLY A 217 -19.08 -6.40 9.77
CA GLY A 217 -17.89 -6.41 10.62
C GLY A 217 -16.90 -5.27 10.37
N VAL A 218 -17.21 -4.33 9.46
CA VAL A 218 -16.35 -3.15 9.22
C VAL A 218 -16.69 -2.09 10.27
N ARG A 219 -15.92 -2.09 11.37
CA ARG A 219 -16.16 -1.21 12.52
C ARG A 219 -14.90 -0.47 12.96
N PHE A 220 -15.06 0.81 13.27
CA PHE A 220 -14.05 1.59 13.96
C PHE A 220 -14.24 1.52 15.48
N VAL A 221 -13.12 1.42 16.19
CA VAL A 221 -13.05 1.51 17.65
C VAL A 221 -12.43 2.86 18.00
N GLU A 222 -13.18 3.64 18.78
CA GLU A 222 -12.76 4.97 19.20
C GLU A 222 -12.31 4.99 20.65
N LYS A 223 -11.25 5.74 20.93
CA LYS A 223 -10.72 5.97 22.28
C LYS A 223 -10.37 7.44 22.44
N GLU A 224 -10.90 8.07 23.48
CA GLU A 224 -10.55 9.43 23.87
C GLU A 224 -9.63 9.40 25.10
N LYS A 225 -8.63 10.29 25.13
CA LYS A 225 -7.79 10.53 26.31
C LYS A 225 -7.42 12.01 26.42
N GLU A 226 -7.26 12.48 27.66
CA GLU A 226 -6.63 13.78 27.94
C GLU A 226 -5.12 13.64 27.72
N ILE A 227 -4.48 14.65 27.12
CA ILE A 227 -3.03 14.68 26.88
C ILE A 227 -2.44 15.85 27.66
N SER A 228 -1.33 15.59 28.37
CA SER A 228 -0.57 16.59 29.12
C SER A 228 0.19 17.53 28.19
#